data_AF-A0A5N7K166-F1
#
_entry.id   AF-A0A5N7K166-F1
#
_cell.length_a   1.000
_cell.length_b   1.000
_cell.length_c   1.000
_cell.angle_alpha   90.00
_cell.angle_beta   90.00
_cell.angle_gamma   90.00
#
_symmetry.space_group_name_H-M   'P 1'
#
loop_
_entity.id
_entity.type
_entity.pdbx_description
1 polymer ?
#
loop_
_entity_poly.entity_id
_entity_poly.type
_entity_poly.pdbx_seq_one_letter_code
_entity_poly.pdbx_strand_id
1 'polypeptide(L)'
;MYTVGVISDTHGLLRPEAVAALQGCEQIIHAGDIGSAEILQQLACIAPLHVVRGNNDQGAVWAQQVPDHLNLDVHGWNTLVVHDIAGV
;
A
#
# COMPACT_ATOMS: atom_id res chain seq x y z
N MET A 1 -17.29 12.69 5.21
CA MET A 1 -16.34 12.07 6.16
C MET A 1 -15.14 11.66 5.33
N TYR A 2 -13.91 11.94 5.76
CA TYR A 2 -12.73 11.59 4.97
C TYR A 2 -12.20 10.23 5.43
N THR A 3 -12.06 9.29 4.50
CA THR A 3 -11.76 7.88 4.75
C THR A 3 -10.47 7.48 4.03
N VAL A 4 -9.51 6.97 4.80
CA VAL A 4 -8.28 6.41 4.24
C VAL A 4 -8.39 4.90 4.25
N GLY A 5 -8.27 4.29 3.07
CA GLY A 5 -8.16 2.85 2.93
C GLY A 5 -6.74 2.41 3.28
N VAL A 6 -6.58 1.42 4.15
CA VAL A 6 -5.28 0.85 4.49
C VAL A 6 -5.33 -0.65 4.23
N ILE A 7 -4.33 -1.15 3.51
CA ILE A 7 -4.16 -2.57 3.17
C ILE A 7 -2.68 -2.94 3.24
N SER A 8 -2.38 -4.22 3.46
CA SER A 8 -1.01 -4.77 3.41
C SER A 8 -1.08 -6.24 3.03
N ASP A 9 0.08 -6.88 2.87
CA ASP A 9 0.20 -8.35 2.82
C ASP A 9 -0.69 -8.99 1.76
N THR A 10 -0.81 -8.34 0.61
CA THR A 10 -1.56 -8.88 -0.52
C THR A 10 -0.83 -10.07 -1.13
N HIS A 11 0.50 -10.14 -1.05
CA HIS A 11 1.32 -11.28 -1.48
C HIS A 11 0.95 -11.82 -2.88
N GLY A 12 0.64 -10.94 -3.82
CA GLY A 12 0.24 -11.31 -5.18
C GLY A 12 -1.26 -11.59 -5.37
N LEU A 13 -2.06 -11.57 -4.30
CA LEU A 13 -3.50 -11.82 -4.33
C LEU A 13 -4.29 -10.63 -3.75
N LEU A 14 -4.87 -9.81 -4.63
CA LEU A 14 -5.87 -8.82 -4.24
C LEU A 14 -7.27 -9.43 -4.31
N ARG A 15 -7.88 -9.64 -3.13
CA ARG A 15 -9.21 -10.25 -3.04
C ARG A 15 -10.31 -9.25 -3.44
N PRO A 16 -11.37 -9.67 -4.16
CA PRO A 16 -12.48 -8.79 -4.53
C PRO A 16 -13.15 -8.10 -3.34
N GLU A 17 -13.21 -8.75 -2.17
CA GLU A 17 -13.77 -8.18 -0.95
C GLU A 17 -12.92 -7.00 -0.43
N ALA A 18 -11.59 -7.07 -0.58
CA ALA A 18 -10.70 -5.96 -0.25
C ALA A 18 -10.91 -4.79 -1.22
N VAL A 19 -11.05 -5.08 -2.52
CA VAL A 19 -11.39 -4.06 -3.53
C VAL A 19 -12.71 -3.36 -3.18
N ALA A 20 -13.74 -4.14 -2.80
CA ALA A 20 -15.05 -3.62 -2.42
C ALA A 20 -14.98 -2.76 -1.15
N ALA A 21 -14.19 -3.17 -0.15
CA ALA A 21 -14.00 -2.41 1.09
C ALA A 21 -13.26 -1.08 0.88
N LEU A 22 -12.40 -1.00 -0.14
CA LEU A 22 -11.64 0.20 -0.48
C LEU A 22 -12.42 1.19 -1.36
N GLN A 23 -13.59 0.79 -1.90
CA GLN A 23 -14.41 1.69 -2.72
C GLN A 23 -14.88 2.90 -1.91
N GLY A 24 -14.77 4.09 -2.52
CA GLY A 24 -15.17 5.34 -1.91
C GLY A 24 -14.16 5.93 -0.91
N CYS A 25 -13.02 5.28 -0.67
CA CYS A 25 -11.91 5.88 0.06
C CYS A 25 -11.28 7.01 -0.77
N GLU A 26 -10.87 8.09 -0.11
CA GLU A 26 -10.29 9.26 -0.77
C GLU A 26 -8.80 9.09 -1.10
N GLN A 27 -8.12 8.17 -0.40
CA GLN A 27 -6.78 7.69 -0.71
C GLN A 27 -6.59 6.29 -0.14
N ILE A 28 -5.63 5.55 -0.70
CA ILE A 28 -5.27 4.20 -0.27
C ILE A 28 -3.78 4.17 0.11
N ILE A 29 -3.48 3.49 1.22
CA ILE A 29 -2.13 3.21 1.68
C ILE A 29 -1.92 1.69 1.62
N HIS A 30 -0.94 1.22 0.85
CA HIS A 30 -0.45 -0.16 0.93
C HIS A 30 0.81 -0.22 1.80
N ALA A 31 0.72 -0.85 2.97
CA ALA A 31 1.78 -0.90 3.96
C ALA A 31 2.79 -2.05 3.73
N GLY A 32 3.15 -2.29 2.46
CA GLY A 32 4.14 -3.33 2.09
C GLY A 32 3.59 -4.75 1.92
N ASP A 33 4.48 -5.62 1.43
CA ASP A 33 4.23 -7.03 1.13
C ASP A 33 3.18 -7.23 0.03
N ILE A 34 3.46 -6.61 -1.12
CA ILE A 34 2.52 -6.50 -2.24
C ILE A 34 2.56 -7.74 -3.15
N GLY A 35 3.76 -8.20 -3.51
CA GLY A 35 3.97 -9.38 -4.35
C GLY A 35 3.72 -9.22 -5.86
N SER A 36 3.10 -8.12 -6.33
CA SER A 36 2.94 -7.85 -7.78
C SER A 36 2.69 -6.37 -8.09
N ALA A 37 3.29 -5.87 -9.17
CA ALA A 37 3.01 -4.54 -9.71
C ALA A 37 1.56 -4.38 -10.22
N GLU A 38 0.92 -5.49 -10.61
CA GLU A 38 -0.48 -5.48 -11.06
C GLU A 38 -1.43 -5.08 -9.92
N ILE A 39 -1.13 -5.46 -8.67
CA ILE A 39 -1.92 -5.05 -7.50
C ILE A 39 -1.87 -3.52 -7.34
N LEU A 40 -0.69 -2.92 -7.53
CA LEU A 40 -0.55 -1.47 -7.46
C LEU A 40 -1.38 -0.77 -8.54
N GLN A 41 -1.39 -1.32 -9.75
CA GLN A 41 -2.24 -0.81 -10.84
C GLN A 41 -3.73 -0.91 -10.49
N GLN A 42 -4.18 -2.06 -9.98
CA GLN A 42 -5.56 -2.27 -9.59
C GLN A 42 -6.00 -1.32 -8.45
N LEU A 43 -5.17 -1.13 -7.42
CA LEU A 43 -5.46 -0.22 -6.32
C LEU A 43 -5.44 1.24 -6.75
N ALA A 44 -4.51 1.64 -7.62
CA ALA A 44 -4.43 3.01 -8.16
C ALA A 44 -5.63 3.37 -9.04
N CYS A 45 -6.37 2.39 -9.57
CA CYS A 45 -7.64 2.62 -10.26
C CYS A 45 -8.80 2.98 -9.31
N ILE A 46 -8.67 2.71 -8.01
CA ILE A 46 -9.73 2.99 -7.02
C ILE A 46 -9.59 4.42 -6.48
N ALA A 47 -8.39 4.80 -6.04
CA ALA A 47 -8.09 6.09 -5.43
C ALA A 47 -6.57 6.39 -5.50
N PRO A 48 -6.12 7.63 -5.21
CA PRO A 48 -4.69 7.93 -5.06
C PRO A 48 -4.01 6.93 -4.11
N LEU A 49 -2.87 6.38 -4.55
CA LEU A 49 -2.20 5.26 -3.90
C LEU A 49 -0.83 5.67 -3.36
N HIS A 50 -0.60 5.40 -2.07
CA HIS A 50 0.68 5.52 -1.38
C HIS A 50 1.16 4.14 -0.96
N VAL A 51 2.42 3.81 -1.26
CA VAL A 51 2.92 2.44 -1.08
C VAL A 51 4.33 2.46 -0.51
N VAL A 52 4.58 1.59 0.46
CA VAL A 52 5.94 1.20 0.87
C VAL A 52 6.19 -0.24 0.49
N ARG A 53 7.46 -0.64 0.34
CA ARG A 53 7.85 -2.04 0.16
C ARG A 53 7.77 -2.81 1.48
N GLY A 54 7.42 -4.09 1.40
CA GLY A 54 7.68 -5.07 2.45
C GLY A 54 8.85 -6.00 2.10
N ASN A 55 9.14 -6.97 2.95
CA ASN A 55 10.20 -7.96 2.71
C ASN A 55 9.93 -8.82 1.46
N ASN A 56 8.67 -9.10 1.14
CA ASN A 56 8.29 -9.91 -0.01
C ASN A 56 8.48 -9.17 -1.35
N ASP A 57 8.66 -7.85 -1.32
CA ASP A 57 8.87 -7.03 -2.50
C ASP A 57 10.37 -6.81 -2.81
N GLN A 58 11.26 -7.20 -1.90
CA GLN A 58 12.69 -6.99 -2.04
C GLN A 58 13.26 -7.78 -3.23
N GLY A 59 14.16 -7.14 -3.98
CA GLY A 59 14.81 -7.75 -5.15
C GLY A 59 13.94 -7.81 -6.41
N ALA A 60 12.63 -7.55 -6.31
CA ALA A 60 11.77 -7.44 -7.47
C ALA A 60 12.09 -6.15 -8.25
N VAL A 61 12.33 -6.27 -9.56
CA VAL A 61 12.68 -5.12 -10.42
C VAL A 61 11.59 -4.04 -10.38
N TRP A 62 10.32 -4.44 -10.38
CA TRP A 62 9.19 -3.51 -10.33
C TRP A 62 9.13 -2.71 -9.02
N ALA A 63 9.61 -3.28 -7.91
CA ALA A 63 9.54 -2.67 -6.60
C ALA A 63 10.69 -1.69 -6.35
N GLN A 64 11.71 -1.61 -7.22
CA GLN A 64 12.92 -0.82 -6.97
C GLN A 64 12.64 0.67 -6.70
N GLN A 65 11.58 1.22 -7.29
CA GLN A 65 11.16 2.62 -7.13
C GLN A 65 10.16 2.83 -5.98
N VAL A 66 9.63 1.76 -5.40
CA VAL A 66 8.77 1.84 -4.23
C VAL A 66 9.66 2.10 -3.01
N PRO A 67 9.39 3.13 -2.19
CA PRO A 67 10.23 3.47 -1.05
C PRO A 67 10.04 2.47 0.11
N ASP A 68 11.03 2.40 1.00
CA ASP A 68 10.95 1.55 2.21
C ASP A 68 10.12 2.20 3.33
N HIS A 69 9.99 3.53 3.30
CA HIS A 69 9.13 4.29 4.21
C HIS A 69 8.56 5.52 3.51
N LEU A 70 7.42 6.01 4.00
CA LEU A 70 6.77 7.24 3.55
C LEU A 70 6.34 8.07 4.74
N ASN A 71 6.59 9.38 4.68
CA ASN A 71 5.94 10.35 5.55
C ASN A 71 4.86 11.06 4.74
N LEU A 72 3.63 11.06 5.25
CA LEU A 72 2.45 11.59 4.58
C LEU A 72 1.72 12.55 5.52
N ASP A 73 1.13 13.60 4.95
CA ASP A 73 0.08 14.36 5.64
C ASP A 73 -1.27 13.76 5.27
N VAL A 74 -1.95 13.18 6.25
CA VAL A 74 -3.32 12.68 6.09
C VAL A 74 -4.25 13.66 6.79
N HIS A 75 -4.72 14.67 6.09
CA HIS A 75 -5.66 15.67 6.65
C HIS A 75 -5.12 16.37 7.91
N GLY A 76 -3.86 16.81 7.89
CA GLY A 76 -3.20 17.45 9.03
C GLY A 76 -2.62 16.48 10.04
N TRP A 77 -2.75 15.16 9.82
CA TRP A 77 -2.15 14.13 10.64
C TRP A 77 -0.85 13.65 9.99
N ASN A 78 0.27 13.96 10.62
CA ASN A 78 1.57 13.47 10.18
C ASN A 78 1.64 11.96 10.41
N THR A 79 1.82 11.21 9.33
CA THR A 79 1.69 9.76 9.29
C THR A 79 2.95 9.14 8.70
N LEU A 80 3.62 8.30 9.48
CA LEU A 80 4.72 7.47 9.00
C LEU A 80 4.16 6.11 8.59
N VAL A 81 4.46 5.69 7.36
CA VAL A 81 4.19 4.36 6.85
C VAL A 81 5.54 3.65 6.68
N VAL A 82 5.67 2.49 7.29
CA VAL A 82 6.81 1.60 7.15
C VAL A 82 6.28 0.18 7.28
N HIS A 83 6.81 -0.74 6.49
CA HIS A 83 6.60 -2.16 6.73
C HIS A 83 7.63 -2.59 7.78
N ASP A 84 7.19 -2.88 8.99
CA ASP A 84 8.09 -3.29 10.07
C ASP A 84 8.63 -4.70 9.79
N ILE A 85 9.79 -4.74 9.15
CA ILE A 85 10.56 -5.96 9.00
C ILE A 85 11.26 -6.15 10.34
N ALA A 86 10.56 -6.74 11.29
CA ALA A 86 11.12 -7.08 12.59
C ALA A 86 12.35 -7.98 12.35
N GLY A 87 13.53 -7.39 12.49
CA GLY A 87 14.78 -8.10 12.41
C GLY A 87 15.02 -8.87 13.72
N VAL A 88 14.32 -10.00 13.91
CA VAL A 88 14.63 -11.10 14.85
C VAL A 88 13.80 -12.34 14.55
#